data_AF-A0A6P6S1H3-F1
#
_entry.id   AF-A0A6P6S1H3-F1
#
_cell.length_a   1.000
_cell.length_b   1.000
_cell.length_c   1.000
_cell.angle_alpha   90.00
_cell.angle_beta   90.00
_cell.angle_gamma   90.00
#
_symmetry.space_group_name_H-M   'P 1'
#
loop_
_entity.id
_entity.type
_entity.pdbx_description
1 polymer ?
#
loop_
_entity_poly.entity_id
_entity_poly.type
_entity_poly.pdbx_seq_one_letter_code
_entity_poly.pdbx_strand_id
1 'polypeptide(L)'
;MKKRFDGQVAVITGSGGGLGRAYALAFAARGAKVVVNDLGVALAGDVGTPERIRPADAVVAEIRKAGGEAVANYDDVLSGSRIVEVAIKTWGRIDILVNNAGILRDSSFAKMSERDWDQVMQIHVKGAYLCTKAAWPHMVKQGYGRIVNTASASGLYGNFGQANYGAAKMALVGMTRTLAKEGAKYNIHVNCIAPLAGTRMTEKILPPSALEALKPECVAPVVLFLASRECTESGQIFEVGAGWVAAVRWQRSPGKVFPSSYTLEDLTREWQQVVDFRSDVSYPTSLQDSLVMASQQMSTEMRQQPAEPKKPSDTPADAAPGTKSAKIFRMIAAYLERATDAASKLKSKVNSCFHFEISPKQGQPPTLKWTIDLRAESGGKAMEGHHGTADATFIMADEVFALICLGRLNPQVAFLQGKMKIRGSMGKATKFTPDLFPSISAEMLSLDASQAVEHFLKSVAPPAPETTDSAGELSPEAMKLQSAKLFPYMKDHLKSQAGSNLVKQVGCVYRVDLIPTTGGAPCTLYINLKRMPPTVRELPNSTTEPFDCCFTLKDDVFFKLATGKMNPQMAYLQGKMKIKGSTQAAMKFTKDMFPKISKL
;
A
#
# COMPACT_ATOMS: atom_id res chain seq x y z
N MET A 1 -23.60 9.46 -27.32
CA MET A 1 -22.42 9.88 -28.10
C MET A 1 -21.59 8.66 -28.48
N LYS A 2 -21.03 8.58 -29.70
CA LYS A 2 -20.08 7.51 -30.08
C LYS A 2 -18.77 7.72 -29.33
N LYS A 3 -18.26 6.70 -28.62
CA LYS A 3 -16.91 6.73 -28.03
C LYS A 3 -15.86 6.90 -29.14
N ARG A 4 -15.00 7.91 -29.02
CA ARG A 4 -13.95 8.26 -29.98
C ARG A 4 -12.58 8.30 -29.31
N PHE A 5 -11.53 8.20 -30.11
CA PHE A 5 -10.13 8.15 -29.69
C PHE A 5 -9.28 9.20 -30.44
N ASP A 6 -9.90 10.31 -30.85
CA ASP A 6 -9.22 11.33 -31.65
C ASP A 6 -8.00 11.88 -30.93
N GLY A 7 -6.91 12.00 -31.68
CA GLY A 7 -5.64 12.49 -31.16
C GLY A 7 -4.96 11.53 -30.17
N GLN A 8 -5.49 10.32 -29.96
CA GLN A 8 -4.86 9.28 -29.15
C GLN A 8 -4.05 8.33 -30.04
N VAL A 9 -2.92 7.87 -29.52
CA VAL A 9 -2.05 6.91 -30.19
C VAL A 9 -2.14 5.55 -29.49
N ALA A 10 -2.51 4.52 -30.27
CA ALA A 10 -2.62 3.14 -29.81
C ALA A 10 -1.50 2.27 -30.40
N VAL A 11 -0.79 1.54 -29.55
CA VAL A 11 0.16 0.50 -29.94
C VAL A 11 -0.44 -0.86 -29.62
N ILE A 12 -0.51 -1.75 -30.61
CA ILE A 12 -1.14 -3.06 -30.47
C ILE A 12 -0.16 -4.12 -30.96
N THR A 13 0.34 -4.96 -30.05
CA THR A 13 1.30 -6.01 -30.39
C THR A 13 0.61 -7.25 -30.95
N GLY A 14 1.23 -7.91 -31.93
CA GLY A 14 0.63 -9.06 -32.63
C GLY A 14 -0.68 -8.72 -33.35
N SER A 15 -0.71 -7.58 -34.03
CA SER A 15 -1.91 -7.04 -34.68
C SER A 15 -2.00 -7.28 -36.18
N GLY A 16 -1.17 -8.18 -36.73
CA GLY A 16 -1.26 -8.61 -38.13
C GLY A 16 -2.43 -9.55 -38.43
N GLY A 17 -3.07 -10.13 -37.40
CA GLY A 17 -4.21 -11.04 -37.55
C GLY A 17 -5.02 -11.22 -36.27
N GLY A 18 -6.10 -12.02 -36.36
CA GLY A 18 -6.94 -12.40 -35.23
C GLY A 18 -7.44 -11.23 -34.38
N LEU A 19 -7.35 -11.39 -33.05
CA LEU A 19 -7.76 -10.39 -32.06
C LEU A 19 -7.04 -9.05 -32.23
N GLY A 20 -5.72 -9.06 -32.39
CA GLY A 20 -4.93 -7.83 -32.54
C GLY A 20 -5.34 -7.01 -33.77
N ARG A 21 -5.60 -7.67 -34.91
CA ARG A 21 -6.14 -7.00 -36.10
C ARG A 21 -7.50 -6.38 -35.84
N ALA A 22 -8.42 -7.11 -35.20
CA ALA A 22 -9.75 -6.59 -34.87
C ALA A 22 -9.68 -5.36 -33.95
N TYR A 23 -8.75 -5.36 -32.98
CA TYR A 23 -8.51 -4.19 -32.13
C TYR A 23 -7.99 -3.00 -32.94
N ALA A 24 -6.99 -3.23 -33.82
CA ALA A 24 -6.39 -2.17 -34.64
C ALA A 24 -7.42 -1.49 -35.53
N LEU A 25 -8.24 -2.27 -36.24
CA LEU A 25 -9.33 -1.75 -37.07
C LEU A 25 -10.36 -0.99 -36.23
N ALA A 26 -10.77 -1.54 -35.08
CA ALA A 26 -11.77 -0.92 -34.23
C ALA A 26 -11.30 0.41 -33.59
N PHE A 27 -10.04 0.51 -33.18
CA PHE A 27 -9.45 1.77 -32.70
C PHE A 27 -9.36 2.81 -33.82
N ALA A 28 -8.83 2.41 -34.99
CA ALA A 28 -8.67 3.33 -36.13
C ALA A 28 -10.02 3.85 -36.64
N ALA A 29 -11.04 2.99 -36.74
CA ALA A 29 -12.41 3.38 -37.12
C ALA A 29 -13.05 4.40 -36.16
N ARG A 30 -12.43 4.64 -35.00
CA ARG A 30 -12.86 5.60 -33.98
C ARG A 30 -11.89 6.77 -33.79
N GLY A 31 -10.95 6.98 -34.73
CA GLY A 31 -10.07 8.14 -34.79
C GLY A 31 -8.74 7.99 -34.07
N ALA A 32 -8.42 6.80 -33.54
CA ALA A 32 -7.08 6.54 -33.01
C ALA A 32 -6.04 6.46 -34.14
N LYS A 33 -4.82 6.89 -33.83
CA LYS A 33 -3.63 6.64 -34.68
C LYS A 33 -2.97 5.36 -34.21
N VAL A 34 -2.79 4.38 -35.10
CA VAL A 34 -2.46 3.00 -34.68
C VAL A 34 -1.07 2.56 -35.14
N VAL A 35 -0.21 2.13 -34.20
CA VAL A 35 0.95 1.29 -34.54
C VAL A 35 0.49 -0.16 -34.60
N VAL A 36 0.55 -0.73 -35.80
CA VAL A 36 0.28 -2.15 -36.06
C VAL A 36 1.61 -2.89 -35.95
N ASN A 37 1.90 -3.48 -34.79
CA ASN A 37 3.07 -4.32 -34.59
C ASN A 37 2.76 -5.79 -34.88
N ASP A 38 3.52 -6.41 -35.77
CA ASP A 38 3.52 -7.85 -35.98
C ASP A 38 4.87 -8.33 -36.51
N LEU A 39 5.43 -9.38 -35.90
CA LEU A 39 6.70 -9.96 -36.30
C LEU A 39 6.62 -10.67 -37.66
N GLY A 40 5.43 -11.09 -38.09
CA GLY A 40 5.22 -11.79 -39.37
C GLY A 40 5.58 -13.28 -39.33
N VAL A 41 5.53 -13.91 -38.16
CA VAL A 41 5.85 -15.34 -37.97
C VAL A 41 4.60 -16.21 -37.87
N ALA A 42 4.77 -17.52 -38.10
CA ALA A 42 3.71 -18.50 -37.89
C ALA A 42 3.28 -18.55 -36.41
N LEU A 43 2.16 -19.21 -36.10
CA LEU A 43 1.65 -19.33 -34.73
C LEU A 43 2.64 -20.09 -33.82
N ALA A 44 3.37 -21.03 -34.44
CA ALA A 44 4.47 -21.71 -33.82
C ALA A 44 5.74 -20.84 -33.72
N GLY A 45 5.70 -19.52 -33.93
CA GLY A 45 6.89 -18.65 -33.80
C GLY A 45 8.01 -18.91 -34.82
N ASP A 46 7.83 -19.84 -35.75
CA ASP A 46 8.78 -20.11 -36.83
C ASP A 46 8.59 -19.09 -37.95
N VAL A 47 9.69 -18.75 -38.63
CA VAL A 47 9.68 -17.78 -39.74
C VAL A 47 8.73 -18.28 -40.83
N GLY A 48 7.67 -17.52 -41.10
CA GLY A 48 6.71 -17.84 -42.15
C GLY A 48 7.37 -17.84 -43.53
N THR A 49 6.74 -18.51 -44.50
CA THR A 49 7.11 -18.38 -45.91
C THR A 49 7.10 -16.90 -46.31
N PRO A 50 7.98 -16.45 -47.24
CA PRO A 50 8.00 -15.07 -47.69
C PRO A 50 6.71 -14.75 -48.46
N GLU A 51 5.65 -14.41 -47.74
CA GLU A 51 4.45 -13.79 -48.29
C GLU A 51 4.83 -12.42 -48.86
N ARG A 52 4.28 -12.07 -50.02
CA ARG A 52 4.60 -10.83 -50.75
C ARG A 52 4.24 -9.55 -49.98
N ILE A 53 3.39 -9.66 -48.93
CA ILE A 53 2.94 -8.57 -48.05
C ILE A 53 2.99 -9.07 -46.61
N ARG A 54 3.65 -8.33 -45.70
CA ARG A 54 3.71 -8.72 -44.28
C ARG A 54 2.34 -8.49 -43.61
N PRO A 55 1.96 -9.31 -42.61
CA PRO A 55 0.67 -9.17 -41.92
C PRO A 55 0.38 -7.75 -41.40
N ALA A 56 1.37 -7.08 -40.81
CA ALA A 56 1.23 -5.69 -40.36
C ALA A 56 0.91 -4.72 -41.52
N ASP A 57 1.53 -4.89 -42.69
CA ASP A 57 1.31 -4.02 -43.85
C ASP A 57 -0.10 -4.17 -44.41
N ALA A 58 -0.62 -5.40 -44.44
CA ALA A 58 -1.99 -5.67 -44.89
C ALA A 58 -3.02 -4.94 -44.02
N VAL A 59 -2.86 -4.98 -42.69
CA VAL A 59 -3.76 -4.30 -41.75
C VAL A 59 -3.62 -2.78 -41.83
N VAL A 60 -2.41 -2.25 -42.00
CA VAL A 60 -2.19 -0.81 -42.22
C VAL A 60 -2.86 -0.34 -43.52
N ALA A 61 -2.75 -1.10 -44.60
CA ALA A 61 -3.41 -0.79 -45.87
C ALA A 61 -4.94 -0.77 -45.72
N GLU A 62 -5.50 -1.73 -44.99
CA GLU A 62 -6.93 -1.77 -44.68
C GLU A 62 -7.40 -0.57 -43.86
N ILE A 63 -6.66 -0.21 -42.80
CA ILE A 63 -6.95 0.97 -41.98
C ILE A 63 -6.94 2.25 -42.84
N ARG A 64 -5.91 2.41 -43.68
CA ARG A 64 -5.78 3.59 -44.56
C ARG A 64 -6.88 3.64 -45.61
N LYS A 65 -7.25 2.50 -46.20
CA LYS A 65 -8.37 2.41 -47.14
C LYS A 65 -9.70 2.81 -46.50
N ALA A 66 -9.87 2.53 -45.21
CA ALA A 66 -11.03 2.95 -44.41
C ALA A 66 -10.94 4.41 -43.90
N GLY A 67 -9.89 5.16 -44.29
CA GLY A 67 -9.70 6.57 -43.91
C GLY A 67 -9.06 6.80 -42.54
N GLY A 68 -8.51 5.76 -41.90
CA GLY A 68 -7.79 5.87 -40.63
C GLY A 68 -6.28 6.08 -40.80
N GLU A 69 -5.61 6.40 -39.69
CA GLU A 69 -4.15 6.57 -39.64
C GLU A 69 -3.47 5.36 -38.97
N ALA A 70 -2.52 4.73 -39.68
CA ALA A 70 -1.71 3.66 -39.12
C ALA A 70 -0.30 3.59 -39.70
N VAL A 71 0.62 3.02 -38.93
CA VAL A 71 2.01 2.71 -39.30
C VAL A 71 2.35 1.28 -38.86
N ALA A 72 3.10 0.56 -39.70
CA ALA A 72 3.53 -0.80 -39.40
C ALA A 72 4.80 -0.78 -38.54
N ASN A 73 4.94 -1.78 -37.68
CA ASN A 73 6.19 -2.10 -37.01
C ASN A 73 6.42 -3.63 -37.06
N TYR A 74 7.67 -4.05 -37.27
CA TYR A 74 8.03 -5.45 -37.47
C TYR A 74 9.00 -5.98 -36.41
N ASP A 75 9.23 -5.22 -35.34
CA ASP A 75 10.14 -5.63 -34.28
C ASP A 75 9.47 -6.69 -33.38
N ASP A 76 10.29 -7.61 -32.86
CA ASP A 76 9.86 -8.53 -31.81
C ASP A 76 9.46 -7.75 -30.55
N VAL A 77 8.49 -8.24 -29.79
CA VAL A 77 8.08 -7.67 -28.49
C VAL A 77 9.21 -7.65 -27.45
N LEU A 78 10.24 -8.48 -27.63
CA LEU A 78 11.50 -8.41 -26.88
C LEU A 78 12.31 -7.14 -27.17
N SER A 79 12.00 -6.43 -28.24
CA SER A 79 12.51 -5.11 -28.59
C SER A 79 11.48 -4.01 -28.32
N GLY A 80 10.70 -4.13 -27.23
CA GLY A 80 9.58 -3.24 -26.91
C GLY A 80 9.88 -1.73 -26.95
N SER A 81 11.13 -1.31 -26.69
CA SER A 81 11.55 0.09 -26.86
C SER A 81 11.43 0.57 -28.30
N ARG A 82 11.84 -0.23 -29.29
CA ARG A 82 11.75 0.10 -30.72
C ARG A 82 10.30 0.17 -31.20
N ILE A 83 9.44 -0.70 -30.67
CA ILE A 83 8.00 -0.67 -30.96
C ILE A 83 7.38 0.65 -30.48
N VAL A 84 7.62 1.03 -29.22
CA VAL A 84 7.10 2.29 -28.67
C VAL A 84 7.74 3.50 -29.35
N GLU A 85 9.01 3.43 -29.71
CA GLU A 85 9.72 4.50 -30.41
C GLU A 85 9.05 4.87 -31.75
N VAL A 86 8.46 3.92 -32.48
CA VAL A 86 7.68 4.23 -33.69
C VAL A 86 6.52 5.17 -33.38
N ALA A 87 5.75 4.92 -32.31
CA ALA A 87 4.65 5.79 -31.90
C ALA A 87 5.15 7.21 -31.57
N ILE A 88 6.26 7.29 -30.83
CA ILE A 88 6.85 8.56 -30.39
C ILE A 88 7.43 9.34 -31.56
N LYS A 89 8.16 8.69 -32.48
CA LYS A 89 8.72 9.36 -33.67
C LYS A 89 7.63 9.81 -34.64
N THR A 90 6.56 9.04 -34.79
CA THR A 90 5.51 9.33 -35.77
C THR A 90 4.53 10.40 -35.26
N TRP A 91 4.14 10.33 -33.98
CA TRP A 91 3.06 11.16 -33.43
C TRP A 91 3.37 11.82 -32.09
N GLY A 92 4.58 11.65 -31.55
CA GLY A 92 5.06 12.34 -30.34
C GLY A 92 4.47 11.83 -29.02
N ARG A 93 3.62 10.80 -29.03
CA ARG A 93 2.92 10.29 -27.84
C ARG A 93 2.53 8.81 -27.96
N ILE A 94 2.19 8.23 -26.81
CA ILE A 94 1.54 6.92 -26.70
C ILE A 94 0.47 7.01 -25.59
N ASP A 95 -0.75 6.61 -25.89
CA ASP A 95 -1.89 6.71 -24.97
C ASP A 95 -2.41 5.34 -24.56
N ILE A 96 -2.39 4.40 -25.50
CA ILE A 96 -3.00 3.08 -25.38
C ILE A 96 -1.94 2.04 -25.76
N LEU A 97 -1.74 1.05 -24.90
CA LEU A 97 -0.93 -0.13 -25.20
C LEU A 97 -1.76 -1.39 -25.00
N VAL A 98 -1.90 -2.19 -26.05
CA VAL A 98 -2.54 -3.51 -25.97
C VAL A 98 -1.48 -4.58 -26.18
N ASN A 99 -1.12 -5.26 -25.08
CA ASN A 99 -0.19 -6.39 -25.10
C ASN A 99 -0.96 -7.65 -25.51
N ASN A 100 -0.95 -7.97 -26.80
CA ASN A 100 -1.71 -9.06 -27.40
C ASN A 100 -0.84 -10.13 -28.09
N ALA A 101 0.40 -9.81 -28.49
CA ALA A 101 1.31 -10.78 -29.11
C ALA A 101 1.47 -12.05 -28.27
N GLY A 102 1.52 -13.20 -28.94
CA GLY A 102 1.61 -14.49 -28.29
C GLY A 102 1.80 -15.66 -29.26
N ILE A 103 2.35 -16.75 -28.72
CA ILE A 103 2.57 -18.04 -29.40
C ILE A 103 2.05 -19.20 -28.54
N LEU A 104 1.94 -20.39 -29.12
CA LEU A 104 1.63 -21.64 -28.41
C LEU A 104 2.76 -22.67 -28.54
N ARG A 105 2.95 -23.44 -27.47
CA ARG A 105 3.88 -24.57 -27.34
C ARG A 105 3.28 -25.63 -26.44
N ASP A 106 2.16 -26.15 -26.89
CA ASP A 106 1.36 -27.08 -26.10
C ASP A 106 2.04 -28.45 -26.07
N SER A 107 2.24 -28.96 -24.87
CA SER A 107 2.80 -30.28 -24.61
C SER A 107 2.39 -30.73 -23.21
N SER A 108 2.18 -32.04 -23.02
CA SER A 108 2.06 -32.56 -21.65
C SER A 108 3.30 -32.18 -20.84
N PHE A 109 3.12 -31.95 -19.53
CA PHE A 109 4.18 -31.40 -18.68
C PHE A 109 5.48 -32.22 -18.76
N ALA A 110 5.37 -33.55 -18.74
CA ALA A 110 6.53 -34.46 -18.85
C ALA A 110 7.28 -34.38 -20.20
N LYS A 111 6.62 -33.94 -21.27
CA LYS A 111 7.20 -33.83 -22.62
C LYS A 111 7.63 -32.39 -22.97
N MET A 112 7.30 -31.43 -22.10
CA MET A 112 7.57 -30.02 -22.34
C MET A 112 9.07 -29.76 -22.26
N SER A 113 9.65 -29.25 -23.35
CA SER A 113 11.06 -28.87 -23.36
C SER A 113 11.27 -27.53 -22.64
N GLU A 114 12.46 -27.32 -22.09
CA GLU A 114 12.84 -26.02 -21.51
C GLU A 114 12.76 -24.89 -22.55
N ARG A 115 13.14 -25.17 -23.80
CA ARG A 115 13.01 -24.22 -24.91
C ARG A 115 11.56 -23.76 -25.10
N ASP A 116 10.61 -24.69 -25.06
CA ASP A 116 9.19 -24.39 -25.23
C ASP A 116 8.63 -23.57 -24.06
N TRP A 117 9.08 -23.88 -22.84
CA TRP A 117 8.79 -23.08 -21.66
C TRP A 117 9.32 -21.65 -21.81
N ASP A 118 10.60 -21.51 -22.13
CA ASP A 118 11.29 -20.23 -22.24
C ASP A 118 10.71 -19.36 -23.35
N GLN A 119 10.42 -19.92 -24.52
CA GLN A 119 9.84 -19.18 -25.63
C GLN A 119 8.47 -18.59 -25.25
N VAL A 120 7.61 -19.37 -24.59
CA VAL A 120 6.30 -18.88 -24.13
C VAL A 120 6.45 -17.78 -23.08
N MET A 121 7.32 -17.97 -22.09
CA MET A 121 7.57 -16.94 -21.05
C MET A 121 8.19 -15.66 -21.63
N GLN A 122 9.13 -15.78 -22.58
CA GLN A 122 9.77 -14.65 -23.22
C GLN A 122 8.79 -13.81 -24.02
N ILE A 123 7.99 -14.43 -24.90
CA ILE A 123 7.09 -13.67 -25.77
C ILE A 123 5.93 -13.07 -24.96
N HIS A 124 5.25 -13.87 -24.12
CA HIS A 124 4.05 -13.40 -23.43
C HIS A 124 4.36 -12.48 -22.26
N VAL A 125 5.28 -12.88 -21.37
CA VAL A 125 5.54 -12.14 -20.12
C VAL A 125 6.60 -11.08 -20.33
N LYS A 126 7.80 -11.47 -20.79
CA LYS A 126 8.90 -10.54 -20.97
C LYS A 126 8.61 -9.52 -22.08
N GLY A 127 7.97 -9.93 -23.18
CA GLY A 127 7.52 -9.03 -24.24
C GLY A 127 6.55 -7.96 -23.75
N ALA A 128 5.48 -8.36 -23.05
CA ALA A 128 4.52 -7.42 -22.46
C ALA A 128 5.18 -6.48 -21.44
N TYR A 129 6.10 -7.01 -20.61
CA TYR A 129 6.89 -6.21 -19.68
C TYR A 129 7.74 -5.16 -20.41
N LEU A 130 8.47 -5.53 -21.46
CA LEU A 130 9.37 -4.62 -22.18
C LEU A 130 8.61 -3.53 -22.94
N CYS A 131 7.51 -3.88 -23.60
CA CYS A 131 6.63 -2.91 -24.26
C CYS A 131 6.03 -1.93 -23.24
N THR A 132 5.53 -2.46 -22.12
CA THR A 132 4.95 -1.63 -21.06
C THR A 132 5.99 -0.72 -20.41
N LYS A 133 7.18 -1.25 -20.10
CA LYS A 133 8.28 -0.49 -19.53
C LYS A 133 8.75 0.64 -20.46
N ALA A 134 8.76 0.41 -21.77
CA ALA A 134 9.09 1.45 -22.75
C ALA A 134 8.01 2.54 -22.83
N ALA A 135 6.72 2.17 -22.76
CA ALA A 135 5.61 3.13 -22.80
C ALA A 135 5.48 3.94 -21.50
N TRP A 136 5.82 3.35 -20.35
CA TRP A 136 5.53 3.87 -19.03
C TRP A 136 6.01 5.32 -18.77
N PRO A 137 7.27 5.69 -19.07
CA PRO A 137 7.75 7.06 -18.81
C PRO A 137 6.97 8.11 -19.60
N HIS A 138 6.53 7.79 -20.83
CA HIS A 138 5.73 8.69 -21.65
C HIS A 138 4.34 8.89 -21.05
N MET A 139 3.68 7.80 -20.63
CA MET A 139 2.37 7.84 -19.98
C MET A 139 2.40 8.60 -18.65
N VAL A 140 3.46 8.41 -17.85
CA VAL A 140 3.68 9.14 -16.59
C VAL A 140 3.85 10.64 -16.86
N LYS A 141 4.72 11.01 -17.81
CA LYS A 141 4.99 12.41 -18.16
C LYS A 141 3.74 13.16 -18.61
N GLN A 142 2.85 12.50 -19.37
CA GLN A 142 1.63 13.12 -19.88
C GLN A 142 0.42 13.01 -18.93
N GLY A 143 0.52 12.28 -17.82
CA GLY A 143 -0.59 12.08 -16.88
C GLY A 143 -1.79 11.32 -17.49
N TYR A 144 -1.54 10.40 -18.42
CA TYR A 144 -2.57 9.57 -19.03
C TYR A 144 -1.96 8.29 -19.61
N GLY A 145 -2.59 7.15 -19.36
CA GLY A 145 -2.27 5.89 -20.03
C GLY A 145 -3.38 4.86 -19.88
N ARG A 146 -3.54 4.00 -20.88
CA ARG A 146 -4.41 2.82 -20.81
C ARG A 146 -3.66 1.61 -21.32
N ILE A 147 -3.58 0.57 -20.51
CA ILE A 147 -2.86 -0.66 -20.84
C ILE A 147 -3.82 -1.82 -20.70
N VAL A 148 -3.90 -2.66 -21.73
CA VAL A 148 -4.68 -3.90 -21.73
C VAL A 148 -3.74 -5.08 -21.94
N ASN A 149 -3.66 -5.95 -20.94
CA ASN A 149 -2.91 -7.20 -21.01
C ASN A 149 -3.81 -8.38 -21.37
N THR A 150 -3.29 -9.34 -22.11
CA THR A 150 -4.07 -10.50 -22.59
C THR A 150 -3.70 -11.79 -21.85
N ALA A 151 -4.49 -12.16 -20.84
CA ALA A 151 -4.46 -13.46 -20.18
C ALA A 151 -5.19 -14.52 -21.03
N SER A 152 -5.68 -15.60 -20.40
CA SER A 152 -6.62 -16.55 -20.99
C SER A 152 -7.32 -17.36 -19.89
N ALA A 153 -8.40 -18.07 -20.25
CA ALA A 153 -9.01 -19.07 -19.38
C ALA A 153 -8.01 -20.16 -18.94
N SER A 154 -7.08 -20.59 -19.81
CA SER A 154 -6.00 -21.53 -19.44
C SER A 154 -5.09 -20.98 -18.34
N GLY A 155 -4.92 -19.66 -18.26
CA GLY A 155 -4.27 -19.03 -17.12
C GLY A 155 -5.14 -19.13 -15.87
N LEU A 156 -6.36 -18.61 -15.95
CA LEU A 156 -7.26 -18.49 -14.79
C LEU A 156 -7.61 -19.83 -14.14
N TYR A 157 -7.78 -20.87 -14.95
CA TYR A 157 -8.36 -22.15 -14.52
C TYR A 157 -7.45 -23.36 -14.76
N GLY A 158 -6.34 -23.17 -15.48
CA GLY A 158 -5.51 -24.26 -15.98
C GLY A 158 -6.09 -24.92 -17.24
N ASN A 159 -5.22 -25.55 -18.02
CA ASN A 159 -5.63 -26.39 -19.15
C ASN A 159 -4.58 -27.50 -19.37
N PHE A 160 -5.03 -28.70 -19.72
CA PHE A 160 -4.14 -29.83 -19.95
C PHE A 160 -3.17 -29.51 -21.10
N GLY A 161 -1.88 -29.83 -20.92
CA GLY A 161 -0.85 -29.60 -21.94
C GLY A 161 -0.38 -28.14 -22.08
N GLN A 162 -0.80 -27.24 -21.18
CA GLN A 162 -0.52 -25.81 -21.28
C GLN A 162 0.14 -25.23 -20.02
N ALA A 163 1.02 -25.98 -19.36
CA ALA A 163 1.66 -25.50 -18.11
C ALA A 163 2.45 -24.20 -18.30
N ASN A 164 3.27 -24.10 -19.35
CA ASN A 164 3.99 -22.88 -19.76
C ASN A 164 3.03 -21.72 -20.07
N TYR A 165 2.01 -21.97 -20.91
CA TYR A 165 1.07 -20.96 -21.36
C TYR A 165 0.16 -20.47 -20.23
N GLY A 166 -0.39 -21.37 -19.42
CA GLY A 166 -1.18 -21.04 -18.24
C GLY A 166 -0.37 -20.22 -17.22
N ALA A 167 0.87 -20.61 -16.95
CA ALA A 167 1.78 -19.84 -16.09
C ALA A 167 2.03 -18.42 -16.64
N ALA A 168 2.35 -18.31 -17.94
CA ALA A 168 2.58 -17.02 -18.59
C ALA A 168 1.33 -16.11 -18.55
N LYS A 169 0.14 -16.66 -18.84
CA LYS A 169 -1.12 -15.90 -18.83
C LYS A 169 -1.52 -15.45 -17.43
N MET A 170 -1.25 -16.23 -16.38
CA MET A 170 -1.44 -15.79 -14.99
C MET A 170 -0.42 -14.75 -14.54
N ALA A 171 0.81 -14.81 -15.03
CA ALA A 171 1.80 -13.78 -14.74
C ALA A 171 1.32 -12.40 -15.22
N LEU A 172 0.61 -12.33 -16.35
CA LEU A 172 0.01 -11.09 -16.85
C LEU A 172 -1.11 -10.55 -15.94
N VAL A 173 -1.86 -11.42 -15.27
CA VAL A 173 -2.83 -11.01 -14.23
C VAL A 173 -2.10 -10.38 -13.05
N GLY A 174 -1.04 -11.01 -12.55
CA GLY A 174 -0.20 -10.47 -11.48
C GLY A 174 0.41 -9.11 -11.83
N MET A 175 1.02 -9.01 -13.01
CA MET A 175 1.60 -7.77 -13.54
C MET A 175 0.55 -6.66 -13.65
N THR A 176 -0.65 -6.97 -14.16
CA THR A 176 -1.77 -6.03 -14.26
C THR A 176 -2.13 -5.42 -12.91
N ARG A 177 -2.30 -6.26 -11.88
CA ARG A 177 -2.73 -5.79 -10.55
C ARG A 177 -1.69 -4.89 -9.89
N THR A 178 -0.40 -5.16 -10.09
CA THR A 178 0.68 -4.34 -9.56
C THR A 178 0.77 -3.01 -10.29
N LEU A 179 0.82 -3.02 -11.63
CA LEU A 179 0.93 -1.80 -12.44
C LEU A 179 -0.28 -0.89 -12.27
N ALA A 180 -1.48 -1.44 -12.09
CA ALA A 180 -2.68 -0.65 -11.76
C ALA A 180 -2.48 0.23 -10.52
N LYS A 181 -1.79 -0.29 -9.49
CA LYS A 181 -1.49 0.47 -8.26
C LYS A 181 -0.40 1.51 -8.47
N GLU A 182 0.66 1.15 -9.19
CA GLU A 182 1.76 2.08 -9.49
C GLU A 182 1.32 3.23 -10.41
N GLY A 183 0.40 2.96 -11.33
CA GLY A 183 -0.12 3.89 -12.32
C GLY A 183 -1.23 4.82 -11.83
N ALA A 184 -1.88 4.49 -10.71
CA ALA A 184 -3.09 5.17 -10.24
C ALA A 184 -2.90 6.70 -10.11
N LYS A 185 -1.81 7.15 -9.49
CA LYS A 185 -1.53 8.59 -9.30
C LYS A 185 -1.22 9.35 -10.61
N TYR A 186 -0.97 8.64 -11.70
CA TYR A 186 -0.63 9.20 -13.00
C TYR A 186 -1.77 9.04 -14.02
N ASN A 187 -2.97 8.61 -13.59
CA ASN A 187 -4.09 8.29 -14.48
C ASN A 187 -3.68 7.25 -15.56
N ILE A 188 -2.89 6.27 -15.15
CA ILE A 188 -2.55 5.10 -15.95
C ILE A 188 -3.38 3.93 -15.43
N HIS A 189 -4.32 3.46 -16.26
CA HIS A 189 -5.14 2.30 -15.92
C HIS A 189 -4.60 1.08 -16.63
N VAL A 190 -4.52 -0.04 -15.90
CA VAL A 190 -4.03 -1.31 -16.43
C VAL A 190 -5.08 -2.36 -16.14
N ASN A 191 -5.65 -2.96 -17.16
CA ASN A 191 -6.64 -4.03 -17.03
C ASN A 191 -6.20 -5.27 -17.81
N CYS A 192 -6.82 -6.39 -17.52
CA CYS A 192 -6.55 -7.65 -18.18
C CYS A 192 -7.82 -8.24 -18.78
N ILE A 193 -7.70 -8.82 -19.97
CA ILE A 193 -8.75 -9.63 -20.57
C ILE A 193 -8.30 -11.09 -20.68
N ALA A 194 -9.23 -12.01 -20.55
CA ALA A 194 -9.10 -13.43 -20.86
C ALA A 194 -10.07 -13.73 -22.02
N PRO A 195 -9.63 -13.54 -23.28
CA PRO A 195 -10.51 -13.67 -24.42
C PRO A 195 -10.77 -15.13 -24.79
N LEU A 196 -11.97 -15.39 -25.28
CA LEU A 196 -12.35 -16.58 -26.02
C LEU A 196 -12.76 -16.15 -27.44
N ALA A 197 -11.94 -16.51 -28.43
CA ALA A 197 -12.18 -16.17 -29.82
C ALA A 197 -11.71 -17.27 -30.78
N GLY A 198 -12.49 -17.49 -31.83
CA GLY A 198 -12.15 -18.21 -33.03
C GLY A 198 -11.00 -17.50 -33.72
N THR A 199 -9.79 -18.01 -33.55
CA THR A 199 -8.61 -17.51 -34.25
C THR A 199 -7.90 -18.71 -34.88
N ARG A 200 -6.84 -18.45 -35.65
CA ARG A 200 -5.93 -19.51 -36.13
C ARG A 200 -5.47 -20.47 -35.02
N MET A 201 -5.45 -20.03 -33.73
CA MET A 201 -5.15 -20.89 -32.58
C MET A 201 -6.23 -21.94 -32.27
N THR A 202 -7.49 -21.66 -32.54
CA THR A 202 -8.64 -22.48 -32.10
C THR A 202 -9.47 -23.04 -33.27
N GLU A 203 -9.16 -22.63 -34.49
CA GLU A 203 -9.87 -22.96 -35.73
C GLU A 203 -9.97 -24.47 -35.99
N LYS A 204 -8.91 -25.24 -35.70
CA LYS A 204 -8.89 -26.70 -35.91
C LYS A 204 -9.67 -27.50 -34.86
N ILE A 205 -10.17 -26.85 -33.81
CA ILE A 205 -10.77 -27.51 -32.63
C ILE A 205 -12.27 -27.22 -32.54
N LEU A 206 -12.74 -26.09 -33.08
CA LEU A 206 -14.11 -25.62 -32.92
C LEU A 206 -14.98 -25.93 -34.15
N PRO A 207 -16.26 -26.29 -33.96
CA PRO A 207 -17.20 -26.44 -35.08
C PRO A 207 -17.47 -25.08 -35.76
N PRO A 208 -17.87 -25.05 -37.05
CA PRO A 208 -18.08 -23.81 -37.81
C PRO A 208 -19.06 -22.82 -37.15
N SER A 209 -20.14 -23.30 -36.54
CA SER A 209 -21.09 -22.45 -35.81
C SER A 209 -20.49 -21.77 -34.58
N ALA A 210 -19.54 -22.42 -33.91
CA ALA A 210 -18.81 -21.83 -32.79
C ALA A 210 -17.78 -20.82 -33.26
N LEU A 211 -17.14 -21.04 -34.41
CA LEU A 211 -16.22 -20.06 -35.01
C LEU A 211 -16.94 -18.75 -35.40
N GLU A 212 -18.14 -18.86 -35.97
CA GLU A 212 -18.98 -17.71 -36.30
C GLU A 212 -19.41 -16.92 -35.05
N ALA A 213 -19.72 -17.60 -33.95
CA ALA A 213 -20.07 -16.96 -32.68
C ALA A 213 -18.85 -16.32 -31.98
N LEU A 214 -17.67 -16.91 -32.13
CA LEU A 214 -16.44 -16.51 -31.44
C LEU A 214 -15.57 -15.54 -32.26
N LYS A 215 -16.19 -14.73 -33.11
CA LYS A 215 -15.50 -13.71 -33.91
C LYS A 215 -14.63 -12.80 -33.03
N PRO A 216 -13.37 -12.51 -33.42
CA PRO A 216 -12.50 -11.54 -32.72
C PRO A 216 -13.16 -10.17 -32.47
N GLU A 217 -14.06 -9.77 -33.37
CA GLU A 217 -14.85 -8.54 -33.30
C GLU A 217 -15.77 -8.49 -32.08
N CYS A 218 -16.15 -9.64 -31.51
CA CYS A 218 -16.94 -9.72 -30.28
C CYS A 218 -16.12 -9.30 -29.04
N VAL A 219 -14.79 -9.33 -29.12
CA VAL A 219 -13.90 -8.95 -28.00
C VAL A 219 -13.48 -7.48 -28.07
N ALA A 220 -13.32 -6.94 -29.29
CA ALA A 220 -12.83 -5.58 -29.51
C ALA A 220 -13.59 -4.49 -28.73
N PRO A 221 -14.93 -4.50 -28.59
CA PRO A 221 -15.66 -3.50 -27.82
C PRO A 221 -15.20 -3.38 -26.37
N VAL A 222 -14.84 -4.49 -25.71
CA VAL A 222 -14.35 -4.48 -24.32
C VAL A 222 -12.97 -3.84 -24.26
N VAL A 223 -12.06 -4.20 -25.16
CA VAL A 223 -10.71 -3.60 -25.23
C VAL A 223 -10.79 -2.10 -25.47
N LEU A 224 -11.64 -1.66 -26.39
CA LEU A 224 -11.90 -0.24 -26.63
C LEU A 224 -12.46 0.44 -25.38
N PHE A 225 -13.43 -0.16 -24.71
CA PHE A 225 -14.00 0.42 -23.49
C PHE A 225 -12.93 0.59 -22.41
N LEU A 226 -12.16 -0.46 -22.11
CA LEU A 226 -11.07 -0.42 -21.12
C LEU A 226 -9.97 0.59 -21.48
N ALA A 227 -9.78 0.87 -22.77
CA ALA A 227 -8.83 1.87 -23.27
C ALA A 227 -9.41 3.29 -23.39
N SER A 228 -10.69 3.50 -23.10
CA SER A 228 -11.35 4.80 -23.22
C SER A 228 -11.06 5.71 -22.02
N ARG A 229 -11.17 7.02 -22.23
CA ARG A 229 -11.00 8.02 -21.16
C ARG A 229 -12.05 7.87 -20.05
N GLU A 230 -13.26 7.47 -20.40
CA GLU A 230 -14.39 7.30 -19.48
C GLU A 230 -14.27 6.06 -18.58
N CYS A 231 -13.46 5.07 -18.97
CA CYS A 231 -13.29 3.88 -18.15
C CYS A 231 -12.48 4.21 -16.90
N THR A 232 -13.11 4.00 -15.74
CA THR A 232 -12.52 4.15 -14.42
C THR A 232 -11.92 2.86 -13.88
N GLU A 233 -12.14 1.73 -14.56
CA GLU A 233 -11.62 0.44 -14.11
C GLU A 233 -10.09 0.38 -14.22
N SER A 234 -9.46 -0.18 -13.20
CA SER A 234 -8.04 -0.49 -13.18
C SER A 234 -7.78 -1.69 -12.26
N GLY A 235 -6.85 -2.55 -12.66
CA GLY A 235 -6.50 -3.78 -11.95
C GLY A 235 -7.52 -4.90 -12.08
N GLN A 236 -8.50 -4.75 -12.97
CA GLN A 236 -9.59 -5.71 -13.18
C GLN A 236 -9.24 -6.77 -14.24
N ILE A 237 -9.94 -7.90 -14.16
CA ILE A 237 -9.80 -9.04 -15.07
C ILE A 237 -11.18 -9.28 -15.68
N PHE A 238 -11.25 -9.41 -17.00
CA PHE A 238 -12.50 -9.68 -17.70
C PHE A 238 -12.39 -10.89 -18.61
N GLU A 239 -13.29 -11.86 -18.46
CA GLU A 239 -13.51 -12.86 -19.50
C GLU A 239 -14.42 -12.29 -20.59
N VAL A 240 -14.09 -12.56 -21.84
CA VAL A 240 -14.76 -11.94 -22.99
C VAL A 240 -14.83 -12.92 -24.16
N GLY A 241 -16.02 -13.16 -24.70
CA GLY A 241 -16.18 -13.99 -25.90
C GLY A 241 -17.65 -14.21 -26.24
N ALA A 242 -17.96 -14.47 -27.51
CA ALA A 242 -19.33 -14.72 -28.00
C ALA A 242 -20.40 -13.67 -27.59
N GLY A 243 -19.99 -12.42 -27.38
CA GLY A 243 -20.88 -11.34 -26.91
C GLY A 243 -21.16 -11.35 -25.41
N TRP A 244 -20.57 -12.28 -24.66
CA TRP A 244 -20.59 -12.32 -23.20
C TRP A 244 -19.34 -11.68 -22.60
N VAL A 245 -19.53 -10.97 -21.49
CA VAL A 245 -18.47 -10.25 -20.75
C VAL A 245 -18.72 -10.43 -19.26
N ALA A 246 -17.71 -10.85 -18.50
CA ALA A 246 -17.80 -10.92 -17.04
C ALA A 246 -16.49 -10.50 -16.38
N ALA A 247 -16.59 -9.88 -15.20
CA ALA A 247 -15.44 -9.59 -14.35
C ALA A 247 -15.09 -10.80 -13.48
N VAL A 248 -13.81 -11.08 -13.33
CA VAL A 248 -13.27 -12.15 -12.46
C VAL A 248 -12.58 -11.53 -11.26
N ARG A 249 -12.82 -12.09 -10.06
CA ARG A 249 -12.19 -11.66 -8.80
C ARG A 249 -11.86 -12.83 -7.89
N TRP A 250 -10.96 -12.60 -6.94
CA TRP A 250 -10.63 -13.57 -5.89
C TRP A 250 -11.69 -13.59 -4.79
N GLN A 251 -12.01 -14.79 -4.35
CA GLN A 251 -12.79 -15.07 -3.15
C GLN A 251 -11.91 -15.86 -2.18
N ARG A 252 -12.02 -15.58 -0.88
CA ARG A 252 -11.29 -16.28 0.17
C ARG A 252 -12.26 -16.73 1.25
N SER A 253 -12.17 -18.00 1.66
CA SER A 253 -12.91 -18.54 2.80
C SER A 253 -12.60 -17.75 4.09
N PRO A 254 -13.47 -17.80 5.11
CA PRO A 254 -13.16 -17.26 6.43
C PRO A 254 -11.93 -17.93 7.06
N GLY A 255 -11.58 -19.15 6.64
CA GLY A 255 -10.46 -19.91 7.16
C GLY A 255 -10.67 -20.37 8.60
N LYS A 256 -9.61 -20.89 9.22
CA LYS A 256 -9.57 -21.29 10.63
C LYS A 256 -8.34 -20.72 11.29
N VAL A 257 -8.53 -20.07 12.44
CA VAL A 257 -7.42 -19.68 13.31
C VAL A 257 -7.07 -20.87 14.19
N PHE A 258 -5.82 -21.31 14.11
CA PHE A 258 -5.24 -22.34 14.96
C PHE A 258 -4.37 -21.70 16.06
N PRO A 259 -4.23 -22.32 17.24
CA PRO A 259 -3.22 -21.91 18.21
C PRO A 259 -1.82 -22.10 17.61
N SER A 260 -0.82 -21.37 18.10
CA SER A 260 0.56 -21.45 17.61
C SER A 260 1.18 -22.86 17.70
N SER A 261 0.60 -23.76 18.48
CA SER A 261 1.05 -25.13 18.74
C SER A 261 0.20 -26.23 18.07
N TYR A 262 -0.66 -25.90 17.10
CA TYR A 262 -1.52 -26.90 16.46
C TYR A 262 -0.73 -27.98 15.71
N THR A 263 -1.29 -29.19 15.63
CA THR A 263 -0.67 -30.32 14.93
C THR A 263 -1.29 -30.57 13.55
N LEU A 264 -0.72 -31.51 12.80
CA LEU A 264 -1.29 -32.00 11.55
C LEU A 264 -2.68 -32.61 11.77
N GLU A 265 -2.87 -33.31 12.88
CA GLU A 265 -4.14 -33.93 13.25
C GLU A 265 -5.21 -32.88 13.55
N ASP A 266 -4.83 -31.77 14.21
CA ASP A 266 -5.73 -30.63 14.43
C ASP A 266 -6.16 -29.99 13.11
N LEU A 267 -5.21 -29.77 12.19
CA LEU A 267 -5.49 -29.23 10.86
C LEU A 267 -6.43 -30.16 10.08
N THR A 268 -6.17 -31.45 10.12
CA THR A 268 -6.94 -32.46 9.38
C THR A 268 -8.37 -32.53 9.89
N ARG A 269 -8.55 -32.53 11.22
CA ARG A 269 -9.88 -32.53 11.87
C ARG A 269 -10.71 -31.31 11.49
N GLU A 270 -10.07 -30.14 11.37
CA GLU A 270 -10.74 -28.87 11.10
C GLU A 270 -10.69 -28.45 9.62
N TRP A 271 -10.16 -29.29 8.72
CA TRP A 271 -9.88 -28.92 7.33
C TRP A 271 -11.12 -28.40 6.59
N GLN A 272 -12.29 -28.99 6.86
CA GLN A 272 -13.54 -28.57 6.24
C GLN A 272 -13.90 -27.11 6.54
N GLN A 273 -13.50 -26.56 7.69
CA GLN A 273 -13.69 -25.14 7.99
C GLN A 273 -12.74 -24.24 7.20
N VAL A 274 -11.52 -24.72 6.92
CA VAL A 274 -10.53 -23.98 6.12
C VAL A 274 -11.01 -23.80 4.68
N VAL A 275 -11.65 -24.82 4.12
CA VAL A 275 -12.11 -24.86 2.72
C VAL A 275 -13.60 -24.53 2.53
N ASP A 276 -14.28 -24.05 3.58
CA ASP A 276 -15.70 -23.68 3.48
C ASP A 276 -15.88 -22.29 2.83
N PHE A 277 -16.66 -22.24 1.75
CA PHE A 277 -17.02 -21.01 1.04
C PHE A 277 -18.52 -20.66 1.13
N ARG A 278 -19.29 -21.35 1.98
CA ARG A 278 -20.76 -21.18 2.07
C ARG A 278 -21.18 -19.91 2.81
N SER A 279 -20.41 -19.47 3.81
CA SER A 279 -20.69 -18.26 4.59
C SER A 279 -19.42 -17.47 4.90
N ASP A 280 -19.57 -16.19 5.23
CA ASP A 280 -18.49 -15.29 5.72
C ASP A 280 -17.25 -15.18 4.81
N VAL A 281 -17.44 -15.40 3.52
CA VAL A 281 -16.41 -15.24 2.49
C VAL A 281 -15.99 -13.78 2.32
N SER A 282 -14.71 -13.60 2.00
CA SER A 282 -14.11 -12.28 1.73
C SER A 282 -13.64 -12.15 0.28
N TYR A 283 -13.54 -10.91 -0.21
CA TYR A 283 -13.08 -10.59 -1.57
C TYR A 283 -11.82 -9.72 -1.52
N PRO A 284 -10.65 -10.30 -1.19
CA PRO A 284 -9.44 -9.54 -0.97
C PRO A 284 -8.95 -8.86 -2.26
N THR A 285 -8.62 -7.58 -2.17
CA THR A 285 -8.15 -6.74 -3.27
C THR A 285 -6.72 -6.22 -3.05
N SER A 286 -6.28 -6.16 -1.80
CA SER A 286 -5.00 -5.60 -1.38
C SER A 286 -4.18 -6.59 -0.55
N LEU A 287 -2.87 -6.33 -0.41
CA LEU A 287 -2.03 -7.10 0.50
C LEU A 287 -2.46 -6.87 1.96
N GLN A 288 -2.97 -5.67 2.26
CA GLN A 288 -3.49 -5.30 3.57
C GLN A 288 -4.69 -6.18 3.97
N ASP A 289 -5.59 -6.49 3.03
CA ASP A 289 -6.74 -7.38 3.26
C ASP A 289 -6.28 -8.80 3.66
N SER A 290 -5.11 -9.20 3.17
CA SER A 290 -4.51 -10.49 3.55
C SER A 290 -3.97 -10.46 4.99
N LEU A 291 -3.34 -9.36 5.39
CA LEU A 291 -2.72 -9.18 6.70
C LEU A 291 -3.73 -9.06 7.87
N VAL A 292 -5.00 -8.75 7.59
CA VAL A 292 -6.07 -8.73 8.62
C VAL A 292 -6.18 -10.06 9.37
N MET A 293 -5.87 -11.19 8.73
CA MET A 293 -5.94 -12.51 9.39
C MET A 293 -4.91 -12.68 10.51
N ALA A 294 -3.70 -12.12 10.35
CA ALA A 294 -2.68 -12.13 11.39
C ALA A 294 -3.14 -11.35 12.65
N SER A 295 -3.95 -10.31 12.46
CA SER A 295 -4.53 -9.55 13.57
C SER A 295 -5.63 -10.30 14.32
N GLN A 296 -6.39 -11.15 13.62
CA GLN A 296 -7.40 -12.00 14.22
C GLN A 296 -6.77 -13.10 15.08
N GLN A 297 -5.67 -13.71 14.63
CA GLN A 297 -4.92 -14.70 15.41
C GLN A 297 -4.37 -14.11 16.72
N MET A 298 -3.77 -12.91 16.67
CA MET A 298 -3.30 -12.21 17.89
C MET A 298 -4.45 -11.90 18.86
N SER A 299 -5.64 -11.56 18.36
CA SER A 299 -6.80 -11.28 19.21
C SER A 299 -7.37 -12.53 19.90
N THR A 300 -7.25 -13.70 19.26
CA THR A 300 -7.70 -14.98 19.83
C THR A 300 -6.73 -15.50 20.88
N GLU A 301 -5.41 -15.39 20.64
CA GLU A 301 -4.39 -15.73 21.65
C GLU A 301 -4.52 -14.85 22.91
N MET A 302 -4.84 -13.56 22.76
CA MET A 302 -5.12 -12.67 23.89
C MET A 302 -6.38 -13.06 24.70
N ARG A 303 -7.34 -13.76 24.10
CA ARG A 303 -8.55 -14.25 24.81
C ARG A 303 -8.31 -15.57 25.54
N GLN A 304 -7.28 -16.34 25.17
CA GLN A 304 -6.98 -17.66 25.73
C GLN A 304 -5.88 -17.64 26.81
N GLN A 305 -5.31 -16.47 27.14
CA GLN A 305 -4.44 -16.35 28.31
C GLN A 305 -5.27 -16.53 29.60
N PRO A 306 -4.80 -17.33 30.57
CA PRO A 306 -5.44 -17.44 31.88
C PRO A 306 -5.49 -16.05 32.52
N ALA A 307 -6.67 -15.62 32.95
CA ALA A 307 -6.80 -14.41 33.74
C ALA A 307 -5.96 -14.56 35.01
N GLU A 308 -5.03 -13.63 35.24
CA GLU A 308 -4.38 -13.50 36.55
C GLU A 308 -5.46 -13.36 37.64
N PRO A 309 -5.27 -14.00 38.81
CA PRO A 309 -6.24 -13.97 39.88
C PRO A 309 -6.48 -12.52 40.33
N LYS A 310 -7.67 -12.00 40.06
CA LYS A 310 -8.12 -10.70 40.57
C LYS A 310 -8.20 -10.77 42.09
N LYS A 311 -7.41 -9.93 42.77
CA LYS A 311 -7.65 -9.57 44.17
C LYS A 311 -9.06 -8.97 44.30
N PRO A 312 -9.82 -9.31 45.35
CA PRO A 312 -11.14 -8.72 45.58
C PRO A 312 -10.95 -7.23 45.92
N SER A 313 -11.57 -6.36 45.13
CA SER A 313 -11.80 -4.97 45.54
C SER A 313 -13.22 -4.88 46.04
N ASP A 314 -13.36 -4.83 47.36
CA ASP A 314 -14.61 -4.51 48.03
C ASP A 314 -14.99 -3.04 47.80
N THR A 315 -16.30 -2.81 47.84
CA THR A 315 -17.02 -1.52 48.04
C THR A 315 -17.28 -0.62 46.82
N PRO A 316 -18.40 0.15 46.82
CA PRO A 316 -19.51 -0.10 45.90
C PRO A 316 -19.85 1.11 45.01
N ALA A 317 -20.78 0.88 44.08
CA ALA A 317 -21.42 1.89 43.26
C ALA A 317 -22.19 2.92 44.10
N ASP A 318 -21.65 4.13 44.27
CA ASP A 318 -22.33 5.42 44.01
C ASP A 318 -21.44 6.61 44.40
N ALA A 319 -21.01 7.40 43.40
CA ALA A 319 -20.61 8.81 43.49
C ALA A 319 -20.14 9.29 42.09
N ALA A 320 -20.90 10.16 41.40
CA ALA A 320 -20.42 10.80 40.16
C ALA A 320 -19.34 11.85 40.51
N PRO A 321 -18.25 12.00 39.70
CA PRO A 321 -18.34 12.90 38.53
C PRO A 321 -17.42 12.55 37.32
N GLY A 322 -17.99 12.66 36.11
CA GLY A 322 -17.24 12.84 34.84
C GLY A 322 -16.79 11.56 34.13
N THR A 323 -17.26 11.36 32.89
CA THR A 323 -16.80 10.27 32.02
C THR A 323 -15.33 10.46 31.61
N LYS A 324 -14.66 9.43 31.08
CA LYS A 324 -13.24 9.52 30.68
C LYS A 324 -13.05 10.61 29.63
N SER A 325 -14.00 10.74 28.69
CA SER A 325 -13.98 11.77 27.65
C SER A 325 -14.08 13.18 28.22
N ALA A 326 -14.92 13.40 29.25
CA ALA A 326 -15.05 14.72 29.87
C ALA A 326 -13.72 15.19 30.49
N LYS A 327 -12.97 14.28 31.13
CA LYS A 327 -11.61 14.59 31.65
C LYS A 327 -10.65 14.94 30.51
N ILE A 328 -10.67 14.15 29.42
CA ILE A 328 -9.84 14.39 28.23
C ILE A 328 -10.10 15.75 27.62
N PHE A 329 -11.37 16.12 27.43
CA PHE A 329 -11.72 17.43 26.86
C PHE A 329 -11.29 18.60 27.75
N ARG A 330 -11.39 18.46 29.08
CA ARG A 330 -10.89 19.48 30.01
C ARG A 330 -9.37 19.64 29.96
N MET A 331 -8.63 18.53 29.83
CA MET A 331 -7.17 18.58 29.63
C MET A 331 -6.81 19.30 28.32
N ILE A 332 -7.53 19.01 27.23
CA ILE A 332 -7.37 19.68 25.95
C ILE A 332 -7.68 21.18 26.06
N ALA A 333 -8.79 21.54 26.72
CA ALA A 333 -9.18 22.94 26.93
C ALA A 333 -8.12 23.71 27.70
N ALA A 334 -7.65 23.15 28.81
CA ALA A 334 -6.62 23.80 29.64
C ALA A 334 -5.28 23.95 28.91
N TYR A 335 -4.91 22.99 28.04
CA TYR A 335 -3.72 23.10 27.20
C TYR A 335 -3.85 24.20 26.15
N LEU A 336 -4.99 24.29 25.48
CA LEU A 336 -5.25 25.33 24.50
C LEU A 336 -5.28 26.74 25.12
N GLU A 337 -5.70 26.86 26.40
CA GLU A 337 -5.70 28.12 27.14
C GLU A 337 -4.30 28.54 27.63
N ARG A 338 -3.42 27.59 27.99
CA ARG A 338 -2.12 27.89 28.63
C ARG A 338 -0.90 27.82 27.70
N ALA A 339 -0.94 27.04 26.62
CA ALA A 339 0.23 26.75 25.78
C ALA A 339 0.26 27.59 24.49
N THR A 340 0.29 28.93 24.60
CA THR A 340 0.10 29.86 23.47
C THR A 340 1.07 29.66 22.29
N ASP A 341 2.32 29.26 22.52
CA ASP A 341 3.33 29.08 21.45
C ASP A 341 3.23 27.73 20.72
N ALA A 342 2.84 26.66 21.42
CA ALA A 342 2.64 25.35 20.81
C ALA A 342 1.24 25.24 20.18
N ALA A 343 0.24 25.86 20.80
CA ALA A 343 -1.12 25.94 20.31
C ALA A 343 -1.23 26.83 19.06
N SER A 344 -0.52 27.97 18.98
CA SER A 344 -0.53 28.84 17.79
C SER A 344 -0.08 28.13 16.51
N LYS A 345 0.80 27.12 16.61
CA LYS A 345 1.23 26.28 15.47
C LYS A 345 0.17 25.27 14.99
N LEU A 346 -0.93 25.06 15.74
CA LEU A 346 -2.01 24.15 15.35
C LEU A 346 -2.90 24.74 14.26
N LYS A 347 -3.06 26.08 14.23
CA LYS A 347 -3.86 26.74 13.18
C LYS A 347 -3.31 26.46 11.79
N SER A 348 -2.02 26.64 11.56
CA SER A 348 -1.40 26.43 10.24
C SER A 348 -1.43 24.96 9.79
N LYS A 349 -1.47 24.02 10.74
CA LYS A 349 -1.53 22.57 10.47
C LYS A 349 -2.94 22.06 10.20
N VAL A 350 -3.92 22.51 10.99
CA VAL A 350 -5.27 21.91 11.01
C VAL A 350 -6.32 22.82 10.37
N ASN A 351 -6.37 24.11 10.76
CA ASN A 351 -7.33 25.13 10.31
C ASN A 351 -8.77 24.58 10.14
N SER A 352 -9.32 24.00 11.21
CA SER A 352 -10.62 23.30 11.19
C SER A 352 -11.30 23.35 12.56
N CYS A 353 -12.64 23.24 12.57
CA CYS A 353 -13.45 23.09 13.77
C CYS A 353 -14.11 21.70 13.80
N PHE A 354 -14.10 21.05 14.96
CA PHE A 354 -14.62 19.70 15.16
C PHE A 354 -15.66 19.65 16.26
N HIS A 355 -16.78 18.96 15.99
CA HIS A 355 -17.76 18.61 17.02
C HIS A 355 -17.58 17.17 17.47
N PHE A 356 -17.87 16.90 18.73
CA PHE A 356 -17.82 15.57 19.34
C PHE A 356 -19.13 15.28 20.04
N GLU A 357 -19.76 14.18 19.69
CA GLU A 357 -20.96 13.64 20.33
C GLU A 357 -20.60 12.30 20.98
N ILE A 358 -20.52 12.28 22.31
CA ILE A 358 -20.07 11.12 23.09
C ILE A 358 -21.25 10.48 23.82
N SER A 359 -21.45 9.19 23.56
CA SER A 359 -22.43 8.35 24.23
C SER A 359 -21.83 7.64 25.45
N PRO A 360 -22.59 7.42 26.54
CA PRO A 360 -22.08 6.68 27.70
C PRO A 360 -21.61 5.27 27.33
N LYS A 361 -22.34 4.60 26.42
CA LYS A 361 -22.02 3.29 25.87
C LYS A 361 -22.37 3.21 24.38
N GLN A 362 -21.81 2.22 23.68
CA GLN A 362 -22.08 2.00 22.27
C GLN A 362 -23.58 1.76 22.02
N GLY A 363 -24.16 2.48 21.07
CA GLY A 363 -25.59 2.34 20.71
C GLY A 363 -26.56 3.21 21.51
N GLN A 364 -26.10 3.91 22.55
CA GLN A 364 -26.91 4.88 23.30
C GLN A 364 -26.84 6.28 22.67
N PRO A 365 -27.85 7.16 22.92
CA PRO A 365 -27.78 8.54 22.46
C PRO A 365 -26.62 9.29 23.13
N PRO A 366 -26.00 10.26 22.43
CA PRO A 366 -24.90 11.04 22.99
C PRO A 366 -25.40 11.96 24.11
N THR A 367 -24.75 11.90 25.25
CA THR A 367 -25.06 12.72 26.44
C THR A 367 -24.04 13.82 26.67
N LEU A 368 -22.86 13.71 26.06
CA LEU A 368 -21.77 14.68 26.18
C LEU A 368 -21.45 15.26 24.80
N LYS A 369 -21.43 16.61 24.70
CA LYS A 369 -21.14 17.33 23.46
C LYS A 369 -20.00 18.29 23.66
N TRP A 370 -19.04 18.34 22.73
CA TRP A 370 -17.89 19.23 22.80
C TRP A 370 -17.52 19.78 21.42
N THR A 371 -16.92 20.97 21.42
CA THR A 371 -16.35 21.61 20.24
C THR A 371 -14.87 21.84 20.45
N ILE A 372 -14.04 21.50 19.46
CA ILE A 372 -12.64 21.91 19.38
C ILE A 372 -12.47 22.75 18.12
N ASP A 373 -12.31 24.06 18.29
CA ASP A 373 -12.10 25.01 17.20
C ASP A 373 -10.62 25.39 17.10
N LEU A 374 -9.95 24.94 16.04
CA LEU A 374 -8.53 25.21 15.77
C LEU A 374 -8.34 26.22 14.62
N ARG A 375 -9.32 27.12 14.40
CA ARG A 375 -9.26 28.17 13.37
C ARG A 375 -8.71 29.50 13.89
N ALA A 376 -8.72 29.71 15.21
CA ALA A 376 -8.31 30.99 15.82
C ALA A 376 -6.78 31.17 15.79
N GLU A 377 -6.31 32.41 15.54
CA GLU A 377 -4.88 32.79 15.59
C GLU A 377 -4.26 32.54 16.98
N SER A 378 -5.07 32.58 18.03
CA SER A 378 -4.64 32.38 19.42
C SER A 378 -4.36 30.92 19.81
N GLY A 379 -4.38 29.97 18.86
CA GLY A 379 -4.04 28.56 19.10
C GLY A 379 -5.21 27.60 19.27
N GLY A 380 -6.46 28.10 19.19
CA GLY A 380 -7.68 27.31 19.24
C GLY A 380 -8.35 27.26 20.62
N LYS A 381 -9.59 26.78 20.68
CA LYS A 381 -10.38 26.65 21.92
C LYS A 381 -11.15 25.34 21.94
N ALA A 382 -11.24 24.71 23.11
CA ALA A 382 -12.15 23.59 23.35
C ALA A 382 -13.26 24.03 24.32
N MET A 383 -14.52 23.78 23.95
CA MET A 383 -15.70 24.28 24.65
C MET A 383 -16.74 23.17 24.79
N GLU A 384 -17.41 23.11 25.94
CA GLU A 384 -18.53 22.21 26.16
C GLU A 384 -19.75 22.68 25.36
N GLY A 385 -20.43 21.76 24.68
CA GLY A 385 -21.51 22.03 23.73
C GLY A 385 -21.06 22.11 22.26
N HIS A 386 -22.02 22.29 21.36
CA HIS A 386 -21.76 22.60 19.95
C HIS A 386 -21.70 24.10 19.76
N HIS A 387 -20.55 24.61 19.34
CA HIS A 387 -20.30 26.02 19.07
C HIS A 387 -19.92 26.21 17.61
N GLY A 388 -20.53 27.20 16.96
CA GLY A 388 -20.31 27.51 15.56
C GLY A 388 -20.59 26.33 14.59
N THR A 389 -20.07 26.46 13.37
CA THR A 389 -20.13 25.39 12.36
C THR A 389 -18.87 24.52 12.41
N ALA A 390 -19.06 23.20 12.44
CA ALA A 390 -17.96 22.24 12.38
C ALA A 390 -17.67 21.78 10.95
N ASP A 391 -16.39 21.60 10.63
CA ASP A 391 -15.93 20.94 9.41
C ASP A 391 -16.21 19.43 9.46
N ALA A 392 -16.15 18.82 10.64
CA ALA A 392 -16.52 17.42 10.88
C ALA A 392 -17.03 17.17 12.30
N THR A 393 -17.95 16.20 12.44
CA THR A 393 -18.52 15.75 13.71
C THR A 393 -18.16 14.29 13.94
N PHE A 394 -17.56 13.98 15.09
CA PHE A 394 -17.23 12.62 15.53
C PHE A 394 -18.28 12.12 16.52
N ILE A 395 -18.81 10.93 16.27
CA ILE A 395 -19.84 10.31 17.11
C ILE A 395 -19.34 8.94 17.56
N MET A 396 -19.17 8.73 18.87
CA MET A 396 -18.66 7.47 19.42
C MET A 396 -19.00 7.29 20.91
N ALA A 397 -18.76 6.11 21.47
CA ALA A 397 -18.89 5.88 22.91
C ALA A 397 -17.68 6.39 23.71
N ASP A 398 -17.89 6.68 25.00
CA ASP A 398 -16.87 7.21 25.92
C ASP A 398 -15.58 6.38 25.94
N GLU A 399 -15.73 5.04 26.01
CA GLU A 399 -14.59 4.11 26.01
C GLU A 399 -13.82 4.15 24.68
N VAL A 400 -14.51 4.33 23.55
CA VAL A 400 -13.89 4.38 22.22
C VAL A 400 -13.03 5.63 22.08
N PHE A 401 -13.55 6.79 22.53
CA PHE A 401 -12.81 8.04 22.54
C PHE A 401 -11.59 7.97 23.46
N ALA A 402 -11.76 7.45 24.67
CA ALA A 402 -10.65 7.28 25.60
C ALA A 402 -9.55 6.38 25.04
N LEU A 403 -9.90 5.24 24.43
CA LEU A 403 -8.92 4.34 23.81
C LEU A 403 -8.18 4.99 22.63
N ILE A 404 -8.86 5.83 21.86
CA ILE A 404 -8.24 6.61 20.78
C ILE A 404 -7.21 7.61 21.35
N CYS A 405 -7.59 8.39 22.36
CA CYS A 405 -6.70 9.38 22.99
C CYS A 405 -5.52 8.73 23.74
N LEU A 406 -5.69 7.53 24.28
CA LEU A 406 -4.62 6.73 24.88
C LEU A 406 -3.70 6.05 23.83
N GLY A 407 -4.01 6.18 22.53
CA GLY A 407 -3.29 5.51 21.45
C GLY A 407 -3.47 3.99 21.43
N ARG A 408 -4.47 3.45 22.13
CA ARG A 408 -4.78 2.02 22.22
C ARG A 408 -5.77 1.56 21.14
N LEU A 409 -6.43 2.48 20.46
CA LEU A 409 -7.33 2.22 19.34
C LEU A 409 -7.08 3.21 18.20
N ASN A 410 -6.85 2.70 17.00
CA ASN A 410 -6.68 3.56 15.83
C ASN A 410 -8.05 4.16 15.39
N PRO A 411 -8.15 5.48 15.15
CA PRO A 411 -9.42 6.12 14.74
C PRO A 411 -10.00 5.56 13.43
N GLN A 412 -9.18 5.27 12.43
CA GLN A 412 -9.66 4.70 11.16
C GLN A 412 -10.21 3.29 11.37
N VAL A 413 -9.57 2.50 12.23
CA VAL A 413 -10.08 1.18 12.63
C VAL A 413 -11.40 1.30 13.38
N ALA A 414 -11.52 2.25 14.31
CA ALA A 414 -12.78 2.52 15.01
C ALA A 414 -13.92 2.91 14.04
N PHE A 415 -13.61 3.71 13.01
CA PHE A 415 -14.55 4.08 11.96
C PHE A 415 -14.99 2.88 11.11
N LEU A 416 -14.04 2.09 10.59
CA LEU A 416 -14.31 0.92 9.77
C LEU A 416 -15.09 -0.17 10.53
N GLN A 417 -14.88 -0.29 11.84
CA GLN A 417 -15.63 -1.21 12.71
C GLN A 417 -17.02 -0.68 13.11
N GLY A 418 -17.43 0.51 12.64
CA GLY A 418 -18.70 1.13 13.01
C GLY A 418 -18.79 1.60 14.46
N LYS A 419 -17.68 1.58 15.21
CA LYS A 419 -17.59 2.05 16.60
C LYS A 419 -17.53 3.57 16.69
N MET A 420 -17.04 4.22 15.63
CA MET A 420 -17.03 5.66 15.45
C MET A 420 -17.74 6.00 14.13
N LYS A 421 -18.56 7.04 14.14
CA LYS A 421 -19.15 7.63 12.93
C LYS A 421 -18.59 9.04 12.75
N ILE A 422 -18.44 9.46 11.49
CA ILE A 422 -17.99 10.80 11.12
C ILE A 422 -19.06 11.41 10.22
N ARG A 423 -19.48 12.64 10.52
CA ARG A 423 -20.29 13.49 9.63
C ARG A 423 -19.46 14.69 9.18
N GLY A 424 -19.75 15.25 8.01
CA GLY A 424 -19.02 16.39 7.45
C GLY A 424 -17.84 15.98 6.55
N SER A 425 -16.85 16.85 6.42
CA SER A 425 -15.73 16.67 5.48
C SER A 425 -14.75 15.62 5.98
N MET A 426 -14.67 14.49 5.27
CA MET A 426 -13.74 13.40 5.61
C MET A 426 -12.27 13.84 5.55
N GLY A 427 -11.90 14.68 4.57
CA GLY A 427 -10.53 15.20 4.46
C GLY A 427 -10.13 16.18 5.58
N LYS A 428 -11.12 16.81 6.22
CA LYS A 428 -10.90 17.63 7.42
C LYS A 428 -10.88 16.76 8.67
N ALA A 429 -11.75 15.76 8.75
CA ALA A 429 -11.80 14.80 9.85
C ALA A 429 -10.46 14.05 10.04
N THR A 430 -9.77 13.68 8.96
CA THR A 430 -8.46 13.02 9.02
C THR A 430 -7.34 13.91 9.57
N LYS A 431 -7.55 15.23 9.69
CA LYS A 431 -6.59 16.15 10.31
C LYS A 431 -6.68 16.18 11.84
N PHE A 432 -7.78 15.68 12.41
CA PHE A 432 -7.90 15.57 13.86
C PHE A 432 -7.30 14.24 14.32
N THR A 433 -6.11 14.29 14.89
CA THR A 433 -5.37 13.13 15.36
C THR A 433 -4.94 13.32 16.82
N PRO A 434 -4.87 12.26 17.65
CA PRO A 434 -4.56 12.40 19.08
C PRO A 434 -3.21 13.06 19.39
N ASP A 435 -2.27 13.05 18.46
CA ASP A 435 -0.95 13.68 18.53
C ASP A 435 -0.96 15.21 18.35
N LEU A 436 -2.13 15.81 18.09
CA LEU A 436 -2.29 17.27 18.14
C LEU A 436 -2.10 17.83 19.56
N PHE A 437 -2.23 16.97 20.58
CA PHE A 437 -2.12 17.34 21.99
C PHE A 437 -1.04 16.49 22.68
N PRO A 438 -0.51 16.94 23.83
CA PRO A 438 0.38 16.10 24.65
C PRO A 438 -0.25 14.73 24.96
N SER A 439 0.61 13.73 25.14
CA SER A 439 0.15 12.35 25.36
C SER A 439 -0.66 12.23 26.65
N ILE A 440 -1.84 11.63 26.55
CA ILE A 440 -2.69 11.31 27.69
C ILE A 440 -2.35 9.90 28.19
N SER A 441 -2.10 9.74 29.49
CA SER A 441 -1.80 8.45 30.11
C SER A 441 -3.02 7.84 30.82
N ALA A 442 -2.99 6.52 31.04
CA ALA A 442 -4.04 5.84 31.80
C ALA A 442 -4.09 6.31 33.27
N GLU A 443 -2.95 6.68 33.83
CA GLU A 443 -2.81 7.23 35.18
C GLU A 443 -3.55 8.57 35.31
N MET A 444 -3.41 9.47 34.34
CA MET A 444 -4.15 10.74 34.32
C MET A 444 -5.67 10.54 34.33
N LEU A 445 -6.18 9.47 33.69
CA LEU A 445 -7.62 9.18 33.67
C LEU A 445 -8.13 8.58 34.99
N SER A 446 -7.25 7.98 35.80
CA SER A 446 -7.56 7.50 37.15
C SER A 446 -7.55 8.59 38.22
N LEU A 447 -6.93 9.76 37.96
CA LEU A 447 -6.97 10.92 38.85
C LEU A 447 -8.34 11.63 38.79
N ASP A 448 -8.63 12.49 39.77
CA ASP A 448 -9.76 13.42 39.65
C ASP A 448 -9.51 14.44 38.53
N ALA A 449 -10.58 15.12 38.07
CA ALA A 449 -10.50 15.97 36.88
C ALA A 449 -9.52 17.15 37.04
N SER A 450 -9.40 17.72 38.24
CA SER A 450 -8.53 18.86 38.51
C SER A 450 -7.06 18.41 38.60
N GLN A 451 -6.81 17.29 39.28
CA GLN A 451 -5.49 16.66 39.36
C GLN A 451 -5.00 16.18 37.99
N ALA A 452 -5.89 15.60 37.17
CA ALA A 452 -5.56 15.17 35.81
C ALA A 452 -5.09 16.33 34.94
N VAL A 453 -5.78 17.48 35.01
CA VAL A 453 -5.41 18.72 34.30
C VAL A 453 -4.07 19.25 34.79
N GLU A 454 -3.85 19.32 36.11
CA GLU A 454 -2.59 19.80 36.66
C GLU A 454 -1.42 18.89 36.25
N HIS A 455 -1.59 17.56 36.35
CA HIS A 455 -0.61 16.58 35.93
C HIS A 455 -0.31 16.65 34.42
N PHE A 456 -1.35 16.82 33.61
CA PHE A 456 -1.23 17.01 32.16
C PHE A 456 -0.42 18.27 31.82
N LEU A 457 -0.67 19.39 32.48
CA LEU A 457 0.04 20.65 32.23
C LEU A 457 1.47 20.66 32.78
N LYS A 458 1.76 19.98 33.90
CA LYS A 458 3.13 19.81 34.41
C LYS A 458 4.03 19.06 33.43
N SER A 459 3.46 18.16 32.61
CA SER A 459 4.19 17.49 31.53
C SER A 459 4.59 18.41 30.36
N VAL A 460 4.25 19.71 30.41
CA VAL A 460 4.39 20.69 29.32
C VAL A 460 5.27 21.92 29.71
N ALA A 461 5.83 22.00 30.92
CA ALA A 461 6.55 23.18 31.42
C ALA A 461 7.94 23.45 30.76
N PRO A 462 8.39 24.72 30.65
CA PRO A 462 9.52 25.16 29.82
C PRO A 462 10.90 24.81 30.41
N PRO A 463 11.97 24.78 29.59
CA PRO A 463 13.29 24.29 30.00
C PRO A 463 13.99 25.23 31.00
N ALA A 464 14.64 24.63 31.99
CA ALA A 464 15.67 25.28 32.81
C ALA A 464 16.96 25.48 31.99
N PRO A 465 17.81 26.47 32.33
CA PRO A 465 18.87 26.94 31.45
C PRO A 465 19.98 25.92 31.24
N GLU A 466 20.56 26.01 30.06
CA GLU A 466 21.64 25.19 29.52
C GLU A 466 22.76 24.95 30.53
N THR A 467 23.03 23.67 30.81
CA THR A 467 24.33 23.21 31.31
C THR A 467 25.01 22.41 30.21
N THR A 468 25.86 23.14 29.49
CA THR A 468 27.16 22.74 28.91
C THR A 468 27.43 21.25 28.66
N ASP A 469 27.63 20.97 27.37
CA ASP A 469 28.39 19.88 26.77
C ASP A 469 29.25 18.99 27.70
N SER A 470 28.80 17.75 27.90
CA SER A 470 29.71 16.61 28.03
C SER A 470 29.83 15.94 26.66
N ALA A 471 30.79 16.40 25.87
CA ALA A 471 31.04 15.89 24.53
C ALA A 471 31.51 14.42 24.57
N GLY A 472 30.59 13.49 24.32
CA GLY A 472 30.94 12.22 23.68
C GLY A 472 31.11 10.99 24.57
N GLU A 473 30.72 10.97 25.83
CA GLU A 473 30.68 9.72 26.61
C GLU A 473 29.25 9.37 27.03
N LEU A 474 28.98 8.08 27.19
CA LEU A 474 27.70 7.61 27.73
C LEU A 474 27.64 7.96 29.22
N SER A 475 26.45 8.33 29.71
CA SER A 475 26.17 8.49 31.13
C SER A 475 26.42 7.18 31.89
N PRO A 476 26.73 7.21 33.20
CA PRO A 476 26.87 6.00 34.02
C PRO A 476 25.63 5.08 33.96
N GLU A 477 24.44 5.67 33.78
CA GLU A 477 23.17 4.97 33.58
C GLU A 477 23.14 4.27 32.22
N ALA A 478 23.52 4.98 31.14
CA ALA A 478 23.59 4.40 29.81
C ALA A 478 24.67 3.33 29.68
N MET A 479 25.76 3.41 30.43
CA MET A 479 26.80 2.37 30.48
C MET A 479 26.30 1.02 31.03
N LYS A 480 25.21 1.01 31.80
CA LYS A 480 24.60 -0.23 32.33
C LYS A 480 23.77 -0.98 31.28
N LEU A 481 23.49 -0.36 30.13
CA LEU A 481 22.75 -0.99 29.04
C LEU A 481 23.58 -2.07 28.36
N GLN A 482 22.93 -3.15 27.93
CA GLN A 482 23.53 -4.16 27.06
C GLN A 482 24.02 -3.52 25.74
N SER A 483 23.27 -2.56 25.20
CA SER A 483 23.66 -1.84 23.99
C SER A 483 24.77 -0.81 24.19
N ALA A 484 25.17 -0.49 25.42
CA ALA A 484 26.29 0.42 25.69
C ALA A 484 27.58 -0.04 24.99
N LYS A 485 27.80 -1.36 24.94
CA LYS A 485 28.94 -1.98 24.26
C LYS A 485 29.00 -1.67 22.77
N LEU A 486 27.88 -1.34 22.12
CA LEU A 486 27.81 -1.01 20.71
C LEU A 486 28.27 0.42 20.42
N PHE A 487 28.18 1.32 21.39
CA PHE A 487 28.33 2.76 21.18
C PHE A 487 29.72 3.18 20.66
N PRO A 488 30.86 2.64 21.17
CA PRO A 488 32.17 2.92 20.60
C PRO A 488 32.28 2.47 19.13
N TYR A 489 31.78 1.26 18.82
CA TYR A 489 31.81 0.72 17.46
C TYR A 489 30.89 1.49 16.50
N MET A 490 29.75 2.00 16.98
CA MET A 490 28.88 2.88 16.19
C MET A 490 29.58 4.19 15.86
N LYS A 491 30.32 4.78 16.80
CA LYS A 491 31.11 5.99 16.53
C LYS A 491 32.18 5.77 15.48
N ASP A 492 32.93 4.68 15.59
CA ASP A 492 33.98 4.36 14.62
C ASP A 492 33.40 4.03 13.24
N HIS A 493 32.27 3.31 13.21
CA HIS A 493 31.56 3.00 11.96
C HIS A 493 31.07 4.28 11.26
N LEU A 494 30.50 5.23 12.00
CA LEU A 494 30.06 6.51 11.44
C LEU A 494 31.22 7.39 10.95
N LYS A 495 32.40 7.30 11.56
CA LYS A 495 33.62 7.98 11.08
C LYS A 495 34.22 7.35 9.81
N SER A 496 33.83 6.13 9.46
CA SER A 496 34.35 5.42 8.28
C SER A 496 33.76 5.92 6.96
N GLN A 497 34.32 5.45 5.84
CA GLN A 497 33.74 5.67 4.51
C GLN A 497 32.30 5.13 4.40
N ALA A 498 31.98 4.06 5.12
CA ALA A 498 30.62 3.52 5.17
C ALA A 498 29.66 4.49 5.86
N GLY A 499 30.07 5.11 6.96
CA GLY A 499 29.33 6.18 7.64
C GLY A 499 29.06 7.39 6.74
N SER A 500 30.07 7.81 5.97
CA SER A 500 29.94 8.90 5.00
C SER A 500 28.91 8.59 3.89
N ASN A 501 28.84 7.32 3.46
CA ASN A 501 27.84 6.87 2.48
C ASN A 501 26.42 6.86 3.06
N LEU A 502 26.26 6.59 4.36
CA LEU A 502 24.95 6.63 5.04
C LEU A 502 24.32 8.02 5.02
N VAL A 503 25.12 9.09 5.11
CA VAL A 503 24.58 10.47 5.05
C VAL A 503 23.89 10.72 3.70
N LYS A 504 24.47 10.22 2.59
CA LYS A 504 23.88 10.34 1.25
C LYS A 504 22.64 9.46 1.06
N GLN A 505 22.65 8.25 1.62
CA GLN A 505 21.58 7.27 1.43
C GLN A 505 20.37 7.54 2.35
N VAL A 506 20.64 7.90 3.60
CA VAL A 506 19.63 8.03 4.64
C VAL A 506 19.17 9.48 4.77
N GLY A 507 20.08 10.40 5.08
CA GLY A 507 19.80 11.84 5.13
C GLY A 507 18.83 12.27 6.24
N CYS A 508 18.77 11.52 7.34
CA CYS A 508 17.82 11.72 8.43
C CYS A 508 18.51 11.83 9.79
N VAL A 509 17.80 12.43 10.75
CA VAL A 509 18.14 12.43 12.16
C VAL A 509 17.23 11.48 12.91
N TYR A 510 17.81 10.53 13.64
CA TYR A 510 17.09 9.58 14.46
C TYR A 510 17.30 9.83 15.94
N ARG A 511 16.20 9.70 16.68
CA ARG A 511 16.20 9.56 18.13
C ARG A 511 15.89 8.11 18.50
N VAL A 512 16.59 7.54 19.45
CA VAL A 512 16.36 6.17 19.93
C VAL A 512 16.22 6.19 21.44
N ASP A 513 14.99 6.05 21.92
CA ASP A 513 14.67 5.98 23.35
C ASP A 513 14.76 4.52 23.81
N LEU A 514 15.80 4.22 24.58
CA LEU A 514 16.10 2.89 25.09
C LEU A 514 15.55 2.71 26.49
N ILE A 515 14.73 1.67 26.67
CA ILE A 515 14.16 1.28 27.96
C ILE A 515 15.03 0.15 28.55
N PRO A 516 15.69 0.35 29.72
CA PRO A 516 16.47 -0.68 30.40
C PRO A 516 15.61 -1.91 30.73
N THR A 517 16.19 -3.10 30.63
CA THR A 517 15.50 -4.38 30.94
C THR A 517 15.53 -4.74 32.42
N THR A 518 16.51 -4.23 33.17
CA THR A 518 16.76 -4.54 34.59
C THR A 518 16.25 -3.46 35.56
N GLY A 519 15.42 -2.53 35.07
CA GLY A 519 15.00 -1.34 35.83
C GLY A 519 16.07 -0.25 35.82
N GLY A 520 15.67 1.01 35.64
CA GLY A 520 16.56 2.15 35.50
C GLY A 520 15.94 3.27 34.66
N ALA A 521 16.60 4.43 34.61
CA ALA A 521 16.15 5.55 33.78
C ALA A 521 16.32 5.22 32.29
N PRO A 522 15.36 5.59 31.42
CA PRO A 522 15.54 5.52 29.97
C PRO A 522 16.77 6.30 29.53
N CYS A 523 17.42 5.85 28.46
CA CYS A 523 18.54 6.54 27.85
C CYS A 523 18.20 6.87 26.40
N THR A 524 18.61 8.04 25.92
CA THR A 524 18.26 8.51 24.57
C THR A 524 19.51 8.62 23.70
N LEU A 525 19.58 7.86 22.61
CA LEU A 525 20.62 8.02 21.59
C LEU A 525 20.13 8.93 20.47
N TYR A 526 21.01 9.78 19.97
CA TYR A 526 20.77 10.68 18.85
C TYR A 526 21.77 10.42 17.74
N ILE A 527 21.26 10.00 16.59
CA ILE A 527 22.05 9.64 15.42
C ILE A 527 21.75 10.66 14.32
N ASN A 528 22.72 11.52 14.01
CA ASN A 528 22.58 12.52 12.97
C ASN A 528 23.27 12.05 11.68
N LEU A 529 22.48 11.63 10.69
CA LEU A 529 22.94 11.29 9.34
C LEU A 529 22.51 12.34 8.31
N LYS A 530 22.20 13.57 8.76
CA LYS A 530 21.73 14.66 7.91
C LYS A 530 22.84 15.64 7.55
N ARG A 531 23.93 15.67 8.33
CA ARG A 531 25.09 16.54 8.13
C ARG A 531 26.39 15.71 8.20
N MET A 532 27.43 16.21 7.55
CA MET A 532 28.79 15.65 7.62
C MET A 532 29.62 16.41 8.66
N PRO A 533 30.41 15.74 9.51
CA PRO A 533 30.47 14.28 9.67
C PRO A 533 29.20 13.74 10.37
N PRO A 534 28.76 12.50 10.08
CA PRO A 534 27.67 11.89 10.82
C PRO A 534 28.08 11.67 12.28
N THR A 535 27.13 11.85 13.20
CA THR A 535 27.41 11.75 14.63
C THR A 535 26.41 10.84 15.35
N VAL A 536 26.89 10.23 16.43
CA VAL A 536 26.04 9.56 17.43
C VAL A 536 26.45 10.02 18.82
N ARG A 537 25.46 10.43 19.62
CA ARG A 537 25.66 10.87 21.01
C ARG A 537 24.46 10.51 21.88
N GLU A 538 24.66 10.47 23.18
CA GLU A 538 23.55 10.45 24.13
C GLU A 538 22.96 11.85 24.28
N LEU A 539 21.64 11.91 24.45
CA LEU A 539 20.92 13.11 24.78
C LEU A 539 20.42 13.06 26.23
N PRO A 540 20.46 14.20 26.96
CA PRO A 540 19.76 14.31 28.23
C PRO A 540 18.27 14.00 28.06
N ASN A 541 17.67 13.29 29.02
CA ASN A 541 16.26 12.89 28.97
C ASN A 541 15.26 14.05 28.83
N SER A 542 15.69 15.28 29.12
CA SER A 542 14.91 16.52 29.03
C SER A 542 15.01 17.27 27.69
N THR A 543 15.81 16.81 26.71
CA THR A 543 16.06 17.60 25.49
C THR A 543 14.89 17.58 24.49
N THR A 544 14.74 18.70 23.77
CA THR A 544 13.74 18.91 22.70
C THR A 544 14.37 18.97 21.31
N GLU A 545 15.58 18.45 21.14
CA GLU A 545 16.25 18.48 19.85
C GLU A 545 15.43 17.84 18.72
N PRO A 546 15.34 18.49 17.55
CA PRO A 546 14.51 18.00 16.45
C PRO A 546 15.08 16.71 15.87
N PHE A 547 14.17 15.79 15.52
CA PHE A 547 14.47 14.52 14.87
C PHE A 547 13.47 14.26 13.75
N ASP A 548 13.88 13.50 12.73
CA ASP A 548 12.99 13.08 11.65
C ASP A 548 12.17 11.84 12.05
N CYS A 549 12.76 10.93 12.85
CA CYS A 549 12.08 9.75 13.38
C CYS A 549 12.64 9.35 14.75
N CYS A 550 11.76 8.93 15.66
CA CYS A 550 12.10 8.38 16.96
C CYS A 550 11.68 6.91 17.06
N PHE A 551 12.56 6.07 17.59
CA PHE A 551 12.28 4.68 17.94
C PHE A 551 12.30 4.51 19.45
N THR A 552 11.22 3.96 20.03
CA THR A 552 11.18 3.60 21.45
C THR A 552 11.13 2.09 21.59
N LEU A 553 12.11 1.49 22.26
CA LEU A 553 12.26 0.04 22.38
C LEU A 553 13.06 -0.35 23.61
N LYS A 554 12.93 -1.62 24.01
CA LYS A 554 13.80 -2.18 25.06
C LYS A 554 15.23 -2.30 24.58
N ASP A 555 16.16 -2.14 25.50
CA ASP A 555 17.60 -2.21 25.23
C ASP A 555 18.04 -3.53 24.56
N ASP A 556 17.50 -4.68 25.00
CA ASP A 556 17.81 -5.98 24.41
C ASP A 556 17.31 -6.10 22.96
N VAL A 557 16.18 -5.45 22.64
CA VAL A 557 15.62 -5.39 21.29
C VAL A 557 16.53 -4.55 20.41
N PHE A 558 16.97 -3.38 20.88
CA PHE A 558 17.91 -2.54 20.14
C PHE A 558 19.23 -3.25 19.87
N PHE A 559 19.77 -3.98 20.87
CA PHE A 559 20.97 -4.80 20.68
C PHE A 559 20.77 -5.87 19.60
N LYS A 560 19.62 -6.55 19.56
CA LYS A 560 19.30 -7.55 18.53
C LYS A 560 19.15 -6.92 17.15
N LEU A 561 18.60 -5.71 17.05
CA LEU A 561 18.50 -4.97 15.79
C LEU A 561 19.88 -4.59 15.25
N ALA A 562 20.71 -4.00 16.10
CA ALA A 562 22.06 -3.58 15.76
C ALA A 562 22.96 -4.77 15.38
N THR A 563 22.75 -5.93 16.01
CA THR A 563 23.47 -7.17 15.71
C THR A 563 22.87 -7.99 14.56
N GLY A 564 21.81 -7.49 13.90
CA GLY A 564 21.14 -8.20 12.80
C GLY A 564 20.41 -9.49 13.23
N LYS A 565 20.32 -9.78 14.52
CA LYS A 565 19.56 -10.91 15.10
C LYS A 565 18.05 -10.67 15.11
N MET A 566 17.62 -9.44 14.82
CA MET A 566 16.22 -9.07 14.68
C MET A 566 16.04 -8.06 13.55
N ASN A 567 14.95 -8.20 12.80
CA ASN A 567 14.60 -7.26 11.73
C ASN A 567 13.78 -6.07 12.32
N PRO A 568 14.09 -4.81 11.96
CA PRO A 568 13.35 -3.64 12.47
C PRO A 568 11.84 -3.66 12.18
N GLN A 569 11.43 -4.13 10.99
CA GLN A 569 10.01 -4.26 10.65
C GLN A 569 9.33 -5.30 11.54
N MET A 570 9.99 -6.43 11.80
CA MET A 570 9.47 -7.46 12.70
C MET A 570 9.39 -6.98 14.15
N ALA A 571 10.37 -6.20 14.62
CA ALA A 571 10.33 -5.61 15.96
C ALA A 571 9.14 -4.66 16.13
N TYR A 572 8.82 -3.87 15.10
CA TYR A 572 7.64 -3.02 15.08
C TYR A 572 6.34 -3.84 15.06
N LEU A 573 6.24 -4.82 14.16
CA LEU A 573 5.05 -5.68 14.03
C LEU A 573 4.76 -6.49 15.30
N GLN A 574 5.80 -6.89 16.05
CA GLN A 574 5.68 -7.60 17.33
C GLN A 574 5.41 -6.66 18.52
N GLY A 575 5.23 -5.36 18.30
CA GLY A 575 5.03 -4.35 19.36
C GLY A 575 6.25 -4.12 20.26
N LYS A 576 7.42 -4.65 19.87
CA LYS A 576 8.70 -4.52 20.60
C LYS A 576 9.41 -3.20 20.32
N MET A 577 9.01 -2.49 19.27
CA MET A 577 9.50 -1.17 18.89
C MET A 577 8.32 -0.28 18.53
N LYS A 578 8.28 0.93 19.07
CA LYS A 578 7.33 1.99 18.69
C LYS A 578 8.05 3.01 17.80
N ILE A 579 7.34 3.57 16.84
CA ILE A 579 7.87 4.54 15.88
C ILE A 579 7.07 5.84 16.02
N LYS A 580 7.76 6.98 16.10
CA LYS A 580 7.19 8.33 16.10
C LYS A 580 7.91 9.19 15.05
N GLY A 581 7.19 10.00 14.28
CA GLY A 581 7.77 10.86 13.24
C GLY A 581 7.61 10.31 11.81
N SER A 582 8.52 10.66 10.91
CA SER A 582 8.39 10.39 9.47
C SER A 582 8.48 8.90 9.14
N THR A 583 7.42 8.35 8.54
CA THR A 583 7.39 6.97 8.03
C THR A 583 8.47 6.73 6.97
N GLN A 584 8.76 7.73 6.14
CA GLN A 584 9.82 7.63 5.13
C GLN A 584 11.20 7.54 5.79
N ALA A 585 11.44 8.31 6.86
CA ALA A 585 12.67 8.20 7.64
C ALA A 585 12.75 6.84 8.34
N ALA A 586 11.64 6.32 8.88
CA ALA A 586 11.58 5.00 9.50
C ALA A 586 11.93 3.87 8.52
N MET A 587 11.45 3.94 7.26
CA MET A 587 11.77 2.96 6.23
C MET A 587 13.25 2.95 5.81
N LYS A 588 13.96 4.07 6.01
CA LYS A 588 15.40 4.18 5.73
C LYS A 588 16.29 3.70 6.88
N PHE A 589 15.70 3.38 8.04
CA PHE A 589 16.44 2.85 9.17
C PHE A 589 16.90 1.42 8.86
N THR A 590 18.20 1.27 8.59
CA THR A 590 18.80 0.03 8.09
C THR A 590 19.84 -0.52 9.06
N LYS A 591 20.09 -1.84 8.98
CA LYS A 591 21.18 -2.50 9.70
C LYS A 591 22.56 -1.92 9.38
N ASP A 592 22.72 -1.30 8.21
CA ASP A 592 23.99 -0.72 7.76
C ASP A 592 24.39 0.51 8.59
N MET A 593 23.48 1.04 9.42
CA MET A 593 23.78 2.07 10.42
C MET A 593 24.63 1.55 11.58
N PHE A 594 24.75 0.23 11.70
CA PHE A 594 25.48 -0.44 12.77
C PHE A 594 26.73 -1.14 12.19
N PRO A 595 27.80 -1.27 13.00
CA PRO A 595 29.00 -1.98 12.59
C PRO A 595 28.70 -3.45 12.22
N LYS A 596 29.39 -4.00 11.23
CA LYS A 596 29.31 -5.44 10.92
C LYS A 596 29.97 -6.24 12.06
N ILE A 597 29.19 -7.12 12.68
CA ILE A 597 29.46 -7.79 13.97
C ILE A 597 30.50 -8.92 13.86
N SER A 598 31.33 -9.00 12.82
CA SER A 598 32.43 -9.99 12.81
C SER A 598 33.54 -9.68 13.84
N LYS A 599 33.36 -8.64 14.68
CA LYS A 599 34.30 -8.14 15.69
C LYS A 599 33.67 -7.96 17.09
N LEU A 600 32.48 -8.50 17.36
CA LEU A 600 31.71 -8.29 18.59
C LEU A 600 31.21 -9.60 19.20
#